data_AF-A0A5N6JRL6-F1
#
_entry.id   AF-A0A5N6JRL6-F1
#
_cell.length_a   1.000
_cell.length_b   1.000
_cell.length_c   1.000
_cell.angle_alpha   90.00
_cell.angle_beta   90.00
_cell.angle_gamma   90.00
#
_symmetry.space_group_name_H-M   'P 1'
#
loop_
_entity.id
_entity.type
_entity.pdbx_description
1 polymer ?
#
loop_
_entity_poly.entity_id
_entity_poly.type
_entity_poly.pdbx_seq_one_letter_code
_entity_poly.pdbx_strand_id
1 'polypeptide(L)'
;MTIAEEFATRNFSIYGQWTGVICILLCFALGIANLFHISLLIIFSALCLVSSFLIIFIEIPLLLRICPTSSTFDAFMRRFTTNYMRAAIYLGMAIVQWLSIIIDASSLIAAAVLLTIAAGFYALAGFKGQGFVGSKTLGGQGVAQMIL
;
A
#
# COMPACT_ATOMS: atom_id res chain seq x y z
N MET A 1 -12.28 -8.41 -18.51
CA MET A 1 -11.60 -7.13 -18.75
C MET A 1 -10.11 -7.38 -18.53
N THR A 2 -9.28 -7.05 -19.51
CA THR A 2 -7.82 -7.29 -19.49
C THR A 2 -7.11 -6.15 -18.76
N ILE A 3 -5.87 -6.38 -18.28
CA ILE A 3 -5.04 -5.38 -17.57
C ILE A 3 -4.92 -4.08 -18.39
N ALA A 4 -4.88 -4.19 -19.72
CA ALA A 4 -4.84 -3.05 -20.63
C ALA A 4 -6.09 -2.16 -20.57
N GLU A 5 -7.28 -2.74 -20.34
CA GLU A 5 -8.54 -2.01 -20.24
C GLU A 5 -8.68 -1.27 -18.89
N GLU A 6 -8.08 -1.83 -17.81
CA GLU A 6 -8.04 -1.19 -16.49
C GLU A 6 -7.14 0.06 -16.48
N PHE A 7 -5.99 -0.01 -17.17
CA PHE A 7 -5.12 1.16 -17.38
C PHE A 7 -5.76 2.21 -18.32
N ALA A 8 -6.68 1.80 -19.21
CA ALA A 8 -7.40 2.72 -20.09
C ALA A 8 -8.53 3.48 -19.38
N THR A 9 -8.98 3.02 -18.21
CA THR A 9 -10.12 3.65 -17.49
C THR A 9 -9.77 5.00 -16.83
N ARG A 10 -8.49 5.42 -16.84
CA ARG A 10 -7.99 6.68 -16.23
C ARG A 10 -8.43 6.88 -14.77
N ASN A 11 -8.65 5.80 -14.03
CA ASN A 11 -9.07 5.87 -12.64
C ASN A 11 -7.84 5.91 -11.72
N PHE A 12 -7.69 6.98 -10.94
CA PHE A 12 -6.55 7.17 -10.04
C PHE A 12 -6.50 6.13 -8.92
N SER A 13 -7.64 5.53 -8.57
CA SER A 13 -7.72 4.40 -7.64
C SER A 13 -7.00 3.15 -8.15
N ILE A 14 -7.08 2.88 -9.46
CA ILE A 14 -6.43 1.71 -10.10
C ILE A 14 -4.92 1.94 -10.18
N TYR A 15 -4.49 3.14 -10.59
CA TYR A 15 -3.07 3.51 -10.57
C TYR A 15 -2.49 3.46 -9.15
N GLY A 16 -3.25 3.92 -8.15
CA GLY A 16 -2.90 3.78 -6.74
C GLY A 16 -2.68 2.32 -6.33
N GLN A 17 -3.60 1.43 -6.70
CA GLN A 17 -3.51 0.00 -6.36
C GLN A 17 -2.31 -0.69 -7.02
N TRP A 18 -2.07 -0.45 -8.32
CA TRP A 18 -0.89 -1.01 -9.00
C TRP A 18 0.41 -0.45 -8.44
N THR A 19 0.45 0.85 -8.10
CA THR A 19 1.60 1.44 -7.41
C THR A 19 1.81 0.81 -6.03
N GLY A 20 0.71 0.54 -5.31
CA GLY A 20 0.72 -0.19 -4.05
C GLY A 20 1.32 -1.59 -4.18
N VAL A 21 0.95 -2.34 -5.23
CA VAL A 21 1.53 -3.66 -5.52
C VAL A 21 3.04 -3.57 -5.77
N ILE A 22 3.50 -2.55 -6.49
CA ILE A 22 4.94 -2.32 -6.69
C ILE A 22 5.61 -1.97 -5.34
N CYS A 23 4.95 -1.17 -4.49
CA CYS A 23 5.44 -0.84 -3.16
C CYS A 23 5.64 -2.09 -2.28
N ILE A 24 4.78 -3.10 -2.40
CA ILE A 24 4.95 -4.38 -1.67
C ILE A 24 6.30 -5.01 -2.02
N LEU A 25 6.54 -5.23 -3.32
CA LEU A 25 7.78 -5.88 -3.78
C LEU A 25 9.01 -5.07 -3.38
N LEU A 26 8.94 -3.76 -3.52
CA LEU A 26 10.04 -2.86 -3.26
C LEU A 26 10.33 -2.72 -1.76
N CYS A 27 9.31 -2.51 -0.91
CA CYS A 27 9.48 -2.46 0.54
C CYS A 27 9.95 -3.80 1.12
N PHE A 28 9.51 -4.93 0.55
CA PHE A 28 9.98 -6.24 0.97
C PHE A 28 11.46 -6.46 0.63
N ALA A 29 11.84 -6.20 -0.63
CA ALA A 29 13.21 -6.36 -1.10
C ALA A 29 14.18 -5.43 -0.37
N LEU A 30 13.83 -4.15 -0.26
CA LEU A 30 14.65 -3.15 0.43
C LEU A 30 14.68 -3.35 1.94
N GLY A 31 13.56 -3.78 2.55
CA GLY A 31 13.51 -4.17 3.94
C GLY A 31 14.54 -5.26 4.24
N ILE A 32 14.57 -6.34 3.46
CA ILE A 32 15.53 -7.44 3.64
C ILE A 32 16.96 -6.99 3.34
N ALA A 33 17.18 -6.23 2.26
CA ALA A 33 18.52 -5.78 1.86
C ALA A 33 19.19 -4.92 2.94
N ASN A 34 18.42 -4.11 3.67
CA ASN A 34 18.96 -3.19 4.68
C ASN A 34 18.97 -3.77 6.10
N LEU A 35 18.41 -4.98 6.34
CA LEU A 35 18.53 -5.67 7.63
C LEU A 35 19.97 -6.01 8.01
N PHE A 36 20.89 -6.07 7.04
CA PHE A 36 22.29 -6.42 7.27
C PHE A 36 23.19 -5.22 7.65
N HIS A 37 22.64 -4.00 7.77
CA HIS A 37 23.41 -2.84 8.21
C HIS A 37 23.58 -2.83 9.73
N ILE A 38 24.78 -2.61 10.27
CA ILE A 38 25.06 -2.55 11.73
C ILE A 38 24.71 -1.16 12.31
N SER A 39 23.55 -0.61 11.94
CA SER A 39 23.12 0.74 12.33
C SER A 39 21.65 0.74 12.77
N LEU A 40 21.19 1.88 13.30
CA LEU A 40 19.78 2.12 13.62
C LEU A 40 18.84 1.93 12.41
N LEU A 41 19.39 1.88 11.19
CA LEU A 41 18.70 1.47 9.96
C LEU A 41 18.01 0.10 10.07
N ILE A 42 18.45 -0.81 10.93
CA ILE A 42 17.77 -2.11 11.14
C ILE A 42 16.32 -1.89 11.56
N ILE A 43 16.06 -0.90 12.42
CA ILE A 43 14.71 -0.59 12.91
C ILE A 43 13.84 -0.08 11.75
N PHE A 44 14.37 0.83 10.94
CA PHE A 44 13.65 1.35 9.76
C PHE A 44 13.41 0.28 8.70
N SER A 45 14.35 -0.64 8.54
CA SER A 45 14.24 -1.80 7.65
C SER A 45 13.16 -2.76 8.12
N ALA A 46 13.12 -3.07 9.42
CA ALA A 46 12.04 -3.87 10.02
C ALA A 46 10.67 -3.20 9.85
N LEU A 47 10.58 -1.88 10.06
CA LEU A 47 9.35 -1.12 9.81
C LEU A 47 8.95 -1.10 8.32
N CYS A 48 9.92 -1.04 7.39
CA CYS A 48 9.69 -1.14 5.95
C CYS A 48 9.11 -2.53 5.58
N LEU A 49 9.66 -3.58 6.19
CA LEU A 49 9.23 -4.96 5.98
C LEU A 49 7.81 -5.19 6.55
N VAL A 50 7.52 -4.67 7.75
CA VAL A 50 6.16 -4.67 8.31
C VAL A 50 5.18 -3.88 7.43
N SER A 51 5.62 -2.74 6.90
CA SER A 51 4.82 -1.93 5.98
C SER A 51 4.45 -2.70 4.71
N SER A 52 5.36 -3.51 4.17
CA SER A 52 5.07 -4.40 3.03
C SER A 52 3.91 -5.35 3.33
N PHE A 53 3.93 -6.01 4.49
CA PHE A 53 2.84 -6.90 4.89
C PHE A 53 1.53 -6.15 5.09
N LEU A 54 1.58 -4.96 5.69
CA LEU A 54 0.40 -4.12 5.86
C LEU A 54 -0.21 -3.73 4.50
N ILE A 55 0.62 -3.32 3.54
CA ILE A 55 0.18 -2.94 2.19
C ILE A 55 -0.45 -4.14 1.45
N ILE A 56 0.08 -5.36 1.62
CA ILE A 56 -0.52 -6.58 1.06
C ILE A 56 -2.00 -6.70 1.46
N PHE A 57 -2.32 -6.52 2.75
CA PHE A 57 -3.69 -6.62 3.23
C PHE A 57 -4.58 -5.46 2.77
N ILE A 58 -4.01 -4.27 2.61
CA ILE A 58 -4.74 -3.12 2.07
C ILE A 58 -5.07 -3.36 0.60
N GLU A 59 -4.11 -3.79 -0.23
CA GLU A 59 -4.30 -3.88 -1.67
C GLU A 59 -5.02 -5.13 -2.14
N ILE A 60 -4.88 -6.25 -1.42
CA ILE A 60 -5.48 -7.53 -1.76
C ILE A 60 -6.53 -7.89 -0.68
N PRO A 61 -7.76 -7.33 -0.74
CA PRO A 61 -8.82 -7.67 0.21
C PRO A 61 -9.25 -9.15 0.12
N LEU A 62 -8.88 -9.84 -0.96
CA LEU A 62 -9.07 -11.28 -1.12
C LEU A 62 -8.29 -12.10 -0.06
N LEU A 63 -7.14 -11.61 0.41
CA LEU A 63 -6.38 -12.26 1.49
C LEU A 63 -7.14 -12.22 2.83
N LEU A 64 -7.91 -11.16 3.10
CA LEU A 64 -8.76 -11.07 4.28
C LEU A 64 -9.91 -12.10 4.27
N ARG A 65 -10.26 -12.64 3.10
CA ARG A 65 -11.31 -13.65 2.98
C ARG A 65 -10.78 -15.09 3.12
N ILE A 66 -9.53 -15.32 2.74
CA ILE A 66 -8.90 -16.65 2.78
C ILE A 66 -8.23 -16.89 4.14
N CYS A 67 -7.63 -15.86 4.73
CA CYS A 67 -7.03 -15.95 6.05
C CYS A 67 -8.12 -15.87 7.13
N PRO A 68 -8.20 -16.82 8.10
CA PRO A 68 -9.06 -16.69 9.26
C PRO A 68 -8.53 -15.58 10.17
N THR A 69 -8.84 -14.34 9.82
CA THR A 69 -8.45 -13.14 10.58
C THR A 69 -9.42 -12.90 11.72
N SER A 70 -8.90 -12.34 12.82
CA SER A 70 -9.75 -11.96 13.96
C SER A 70 -10.74 -10.86 13.54
N SER A 71 -11.94 -10.87 14.11
CA SER A 71 -12.97 -9.84 13.86
C SER A 71 -12.49 -8.41 14.15
N THR A 72 -11.53 -8.26 15.07
CA THR A 72 -10.86 -6.99 15.37
C THR A 72 -9.96 -6.52 14.23
N PHE A 73 -9.26 -7.45 13.59
CA PHE A 73 -8.42 -7.16 12.43
C PHE A 73 -9.27 -6.80 11.21
N ASP A 74 -10.37 -7.50 10.98
CA ASP A 74 -11.30 -7.16 9.89
C ASP A 74 -11.92 -5.77 10.09
N ALA A 75 -12.34 -5.43 11.30
CA ALA A 75 -12.85 -4.11 11.63
C ALA A 75 -11.79 -3.00 11.46
N PHE A 76 -10.53 -3.29 11.78
CA PHE A 76 -9.40 -2.41 11.50
C PHE A 76 -9.20 -2.23 10.00
N MET A 77 -9.17 -3.32 9.24
CA MET A 77 -8.95 -3.31 7.79
C MET A 77 -10.06 -2.58 7.02
N ARG A 78 -11.31 -2.68 7.49
CA ARG A 78 -12.45 -1.93 6.93
C ARG A 78 -12.26 -0.42 6.94
N ARG A 79 -11.46 0.14 7.86
CA ARG A 79 -11.16 1.59 7.91
C ARG A 79 -10.37 2.04 6.68
N PHE A 80 -9.59 1.15 6.07
CA PHE A 80 -8.73 1.42 4.90
C PHE A 80 -9.43 1.17 3.55
N THR A 81 -10.76 1.08 3.54
CA THR A 81 -11.54 0.94 2.29
C THR A 81 -11.70 2.27 1.55
N THR A 82 -11.58 3.40 2.24
CA THR A 82 -11.70 4.73 1.62
C THR A 82 -10.38 5.19 1.02
N ASN A 83 -10.45 5.86 -0.12
CA ASN A 83 -9.27 6.43 -0.81
C ASN A 83 -8.50 7.41 0.09
N TYR A 84 -9.20 8.19 0.91
CA TYR A 84 -8.57 9.11 1.87
C TYR A 84 -7.78 8.37 2.95
N MET A 85 -8.32 7.28 3.51
CA MET A 85 -7.61 6.54 4.55
C MET A 85 -6.42 5.74 4.00
N ARG A 86 -6.53 5.28 2.74
CA ARG A 86 -5.39 4.72 2.00
C ARG A 86 -4.31 5.78 1.79
N ALA A 87 -4.67 6.97 1.31
CA ALA A 87 -3.71 8.06 1.16
C ALA A 87 -2.99 8.37 2.49
N ALA A 88 -3.74 8.42 3.60
CA ALA A 88 -3.19 8.69 4.92
C ALA A 88 -2.18 7.62 5.40
N ILE A 89 -2.48 6.33 5.21
CA ILE A 89 -1.57 5.27 5.66
C ILE A 89 -0.33 5.16 4.78
N TYR A 90 -0.47 5.30 3.46
CA TYR A 90 0.69 5.38 2.56
C TYR A 90 1.58 6.57 2.89
N LEU A 91 0.99 7.73 3.19
CA LEU A 91 1.73 8.91 3.62
C LEU A 91 2.42 8.70 4.97
N GLY A 92 1.74 8.09 5.94
CA GLY A 92 2.33 7.75 7.24
C GLY A 92 3.53 6.82 7.11
N MET A 93 3.41 5.77 6.30
CA MET A 93 4.52 4.85 6.00
C MET A 93 5.65 5.58 5.24
N ALA A 94 5.32 6.46 4.30
CA ALA A 94 6.31 7.27 3.59
C ALA A 94 7.09 8.18 4.53
N ILE A 95 6.43 8.87 5.46
CA ILE A 95 7.08 9.75 6.45
C ILE A 95 8.07 8.95 7.30
N VAL A 96 7.68 7.76 7.79
CA VAL A 96 8.58 6.89 8.55
C VAL A 96 9.84 6.55 7.74
N GLN A 97 9.70 6.28 6.43
CA GLN A 97 10.86 5.99 5.57
C GLN A 97 11.67 7.25 5.24
N TRP A 98 11.05 8.42 5.08
CA TRP A 98 11.77 9.68 4.94
C TRP A 98 12.61 10.03 6.17
N LEU A 99 12.12 9.71 7.37
CA LEU A 99 12.88 9.88 8.61
C LEU A 99 14.14 9.02 8.68
N SER A 100 14.21 7.91 7.92
CA SER A 100 15.41 7.06 7.87
C SER A 100 16.64 7.80 7.31
N ILE A 101 16.43 8.80 6.44
CA ILE A 101 17.50 9.59 5.80
C ILE A 101 18.27 10.44 6.82
N ILE A 102 17.64 10.81 7.93
CA ILE A 102 18.29 11.57 9.01
C ILE A 102 19.48 10.77 9.59
N ILE A 103 19.39 9.44 9.56
CA ILE A 103 20.41 8.55 10.08
C ILE A 103 21.44 8.24 8.99
N ASP A 104 20.97 7.77 7.83
CA ASP A 104 21.85 7.43 6.71
C ASP A 104 21.10 7.35 5.38
N ALA A 105 21.78 7.73 4.30
CA ALA A 105 21.22 7.72 2.95
C ALA A 105 21.30 6.30 2.36
N SER A 106 20.27 5.50 2.61
CA SER A 106 20.19 4.11 2.15
C SER A 106 19.19 3.90 1.01
N SER A 107 19.10 2.67 0.53
CA SER A 107 18.14 2.31 -0.53
C SER A 107 16.67 2.41 -0.10
N LEU A 108 16.38 2.63 1.20
CA LEU A 108 15.04 2.95 1.73
C LEU A 108 14.44 4.22 1.09
N ILE A 109 15.25 5.11 0.53
CA ILE A 109 14.78 6.30 -0.20
C ILE A 109 13.87 5.91 -1.37
N ALA A 110 14.20 4.83 -2.09
CA ALA A 110 13.37 4.35 -3.19
C ALA A 110 11.97 3.93 -2.70
N ALA A 111 11.89 3.29 -1.52
CA ALA A 111 10.61 2.96 -0.89
C ALA A 111 9.85 4.22 -0.46
N ALA A 112 10.53 5.19 0.16
CA ALA A 112 9.92 6.45 0.59
C ALA A 112 9.28 7.21 -0.59
N VAL A 113 9.98 7.29 -1.72
CA VAL A 113 9.48 7.95 -2.93
C VAL A 113 8.26 7.22 -3.48
N LEU A 114 8.31 5.89 -3.63
CA LEU A 114 7.18 5.15 -4.18
C LEU A 114 5.94 5.19 -3.27
N LEU A 115 6.12 5.10 -1.95
CA LEU A 115 5.03 5.23 -0.99
C LEU A 115 4.40 6.64 -1.06
N THR A 116 5.21 7.67 -1.29
CA THR A 116 4.72 9.05 -1.48
C THR A 116 3.92 9.19 -2.78
N ILE A 117 4.37 8.56 -3.87
CA ILE A 117 3.66 8.54 -5.15
C ILE A 117 2.32 7.81 -4.99
N ALA A 118 2.30 6.65 -4.31
CA ALA A 118 1.07 5.92 -4.02
C ALA A 118 0.09 6.75 -3.18
N ALA A 119 0.58 7.43 -2.13
CA ALA A 119 -0.22 8.36 -1.34
C ALA A 119 -0.83 9.48 -2.21
N GLY A 120 -0.04 10.02 -3.15
CA GLY A 120 -0.49 11.02 -4.11
C GLY A 120 -1.61 10.52 -5.02
N PHE A 121 -1.49 9.30 -5.57
CA PHE A 121 -2.56 8.72 -6.39
C PHE A 121 -3.85 8.49 -5.61
N TYR A 122 -3.77 7.98 -4.38
CA TYR A 122 -4.95 7.81 -3.53
C TYR A 122 -5.57 9.13 -3.08
N ALA A 123 -4.74 10.14 -2.78
CA ALA A 123 -5.23 11.48 -2.44
C ALA A 123 -5.95 12.10 -3.63
N LEU A 124 -5.36 12.05 -4.83
CA LEU A 124 -5.99 12.54 -6.06
C LEU A 124 -7.28 11.81 -6.40
N ALA A 125 -7.35 10.50 -6.16
CA ALA A 125 -8.58 9.73 -6.32
C ALA A 125 -9.67 10.20 -5.33
N GLY A 126 -9.29 10.47 -4.08
CA GLY A 126 -10.16 11.06 -3.06
C GLY A 126 -10.68 12.43 -3.46
N PHE A 127 -9.79 13.35 -3.84
CA PHE A 127 -10.14 14.71 -4.26
C PHE A 127 -11.03 14.74 -5.51
N LYS A 128 -10.83 13.80 -6.44
CA LYS A 128 -11.70 13.66 -7.63
C LYS A 128 -13.05 12.99 -7.34
N GLY A 129 -13.32 12.62 -6.09
CA GLY A 129 -14.55 11.92 -5.71
C GLY A 129 -14.70 10.56 -6.39
N GLN A 130 -13.60 9.97 -6.87
CA GLN A 130 -13.63 8.66 -7.50
C GLN A 130 -13.84 7.63 -6.40
N GLY A 131 -14.90 6.82 -6.49
CA GLY A 131 -15.08 5.67 -5.63
C GLY A 131 -13.89 4.71 -5.77
N PHE A 132 -13.54 4.00 -4.70
CA PHE A 132 -12.50 2.97 -4.78
C PHE A 132 -12.95 1.89 -5.77
N VAL A 133 -12.26 1.81 -6.90
CA VAL A 133 -12.45 0.76 -7.90
C VAL A 133 -11.20 -0.09 -7.86
N GLY A 134 -11.32 -1.25 -7.20
CA GLY A 134 -10.26 -2.24 -7.17
C GLY A 134 -10.18 -3.03 -8.48
N SER A 135 -8.97 -3.34 -8.92
CA SER A 135 -8.70 -4.24 -10.04
C SER A 135 -9.42 -5.57 -9.85
N LYS A 136 -10.02 -6.10 -10.93
CA LYS A 136 -10.72 -7.40 -10.88
C LYS A 136 -9.76 -8.54 -10.59
N THR A 137 -8.49 -8.39 -10.96
CA THR A 137 -7.47 -9.43 -10.76
C THR A 137 -7.07 -9.56 -9.29
N LEU A 138 -7.26 -8.49 -8.50
CA LEU A 138 -7.03 -8.46 -7.04
C LEU A 138 -8.32 -8.69 -6.21
N GLY A 139 -9.44 -9.04 -6.86
CA GLY A 139 -10.72 -9.36 -6.20
C GLY A 139 -11.74 -8.23 -6.11
N GLY A 140 -11.54 -7.10 -6.82
CA GLY A 140 -12.28 -5.86 -6.63
C GLY A 140 -13.78 -5.85 -7.01
N GLN A 141 -14.26 -6.74 -7.89
CA GLN A 141 -15.68 -6.69 -8.34
C GLN A 141 -16.65 -7.67 -7.68
N GLY A 142 -16.18 -8.75 -7.05
CA GLY A 142 -17.06 -9.73 -6.40
C GLY A 142 -17.15 -9.61 -4.89
N VAL A 143 -16.16 -8.98 -4.25
CA VAL A 143 -16.05 -8.94 -2.77
C VAL A 143 -16.45 -7.57 -2.21
N ALA A 144 -16.18 -6.48 -2.93
CA ALA A 144 -16.51 -5.11 -2.47
C ALA A 144 -18.03 -4.83 -2.45
N GLN A 145 -18.82 -5.47 -3.32
CA GLN A 145 -20.28 -5.32 -3.39
C GLN A 145 -21.07 -6.16 -2.37
N MET A 146 -20.42 -7.06 -1.61
CA MET A 146 -21.07 -7.83 -0.54
C MET A 146 -20.77 -7.30 0.87
N ILE A 147 -20.02 -6.19 0.97
CA ILE A 147 -19.69 -5.53 2.25
C ILE A 147 -20.51 -4.24 2.47
N LEU A 148 -21.12 -3.69 1.40
CA LEU A 148 -22.19 -2.69 1.49
C LEU A 148 -23.53 -3.39 1.69
#